data_AF-A0A109RVA6-F1
#
_entry.id   AF-A0A109RVA6-F1
#
_cell.length_a   1.000
_cell.length_b   1.000
_cell.length_c   1.000
_cell.angle_alpha   90.00
_cell.angle_beta   90.00
_cell.angle_gamma   90.00
#
_symmetry.space_group_name_H-M   'P 1'
#
loop_
_entity.id
_entity.type
_entity.pdbx_description
1 polymer ?
#
loop_
_entity_poly.entity_id
_entity_poly.type
_entity_poly.pdbx_seq_one_letter_code
_entity_poly.pdbx_strand_id
1 'polypeptide(L)'
;MKLVIDYADDAKEKLGMTTDSDLSKHLGGSRGLVTQWRTEGKVPDDYYCIRIGQILGIDPLIVISAANFQREKSTERKAFWENFNSGRTGKILGTALIAGMLATPSPEGVKAETSLSYSGLTTIVYIM
;
A
#
# COMPACT_ATOMS: atom_id res chain seq x y z
N MET A 1 14.99 6.56 3.31
CA MET A 1 13.71 6.02 2.76
C MET A 1 12.94 7.08 1.95
N LYS A 2 12.17 6.73 0.90
CA LYS A 2 11.23 7.66 0.23
C LYS A 2 10.11 8.10 1.20
N LEU A 3 9.63 9.33 1.06
CA LEU A 3 8.48 9.88 1.78
C LEU A 3 7.17 9.46 1.11
N VAL A 4 6.05 9.49 1.85
CA VAL A 4 4.75 9.11 1.25
C VAL A 4 4.35 10.04 0.10
N ILE A 5 4.72 11.31 0.18
CA ILE A 5 4.45 12.27 -0.90
C ILE A 5 5.17 11.88 -2.21
N ASP A 6 6.36 11.27 -2.12
CA ASP A 6 7.09 10.80 -3.29
C ASP A 6 6.33 9.64 -3.96
N TYR A 7 5.73 8.73 -3.18
CA TYR A 7 4.88 7.67 -3.74
C TYR A 7 3.56 8.21 -4.32
N ALA A 8 3.02 9.29 -3.77
CA ALA A 8 1.85 9.97 -4.35
C ALA A 8 2.21 10.63 -5.70
N ASP A 9 3.41 11.19 -5.83
CA ASP A 9 3.91 11.73 -7.09
C ASP A 9 4.17 10.62 -8.11
N ASP A 10 4.79 9.51 -7.72
CA ASP A 10 4.94 8.31 -8.57
C ASP A 10 3.56 7.80 -9.04
N ALA A 11 2.54 7.82 -8.17
CA ALA A 11 1.19 7.37 -8.50
C ALA A 11 0.49 8.33 -9.47
N LYS A 12 0.69 9.64 -9.33
CA LYS A 12 0.21 10.65 -10.30
C LYS A 12 0.81 10.42 -11.66
N GLU A 13 2.13 10.24 -11.74
CA GLU A 13 2.84 9.97 -12.98
C GLU A 13 2.30 8.72 -13.66
N LYS A 14 2.16 7.62 -12.91
CA LYS A 14 1.64 6.35 -13.44
C LYS A 14 0.21 6.43 -13.98
N LEU A 15 -0.63 7.29 -13.39
CA LEU A 15 -2.01 7.51 -13.83
C LEU A 15 -2.15 8.62 -14.90
N GLY A 16 -1.05 9.29 -15.27
CA GLY A 16 -1.08 10.44 -16.19
C GLY A 16 -1.81 11.66 -15.61
N MET A 17 -1.83 11.81 -14.28
CA MET A 17 -2.50 12.92 -13.58
C MET A 17 -1.53 14.08 -13.34
N THR A 18 -2.00 15.30 -13.59
CA THR A 18 -1.17 16.51 -13.42
C THR A 18 -1.38 17.19 -12.08
N THR A 19 -2.58 17.11 -11.49
CA THR A 19 -2.91 17.83 -10.25
C THR A 19 -3.08 16.92 -9.04
N ASP A 20 -2.75 17.43 -7.86
CA ASP A 20 -2.98 16.75 -6.57
C ASP A 20 -4.49 16.53 -6.32
N SER A 21 -5.33 17.41 -6.88
CA SER A 21 -6.79 17.30 -6.76
C SER A 21 -7.36 16.13 -7.56
N ASP A 22 -6.73 15.77 -8.68
CA ASP A 22 -7.13 14.62 -9.49
C ASP A 22 -6.80 13.32 -8.78
N LEU A 23 -5.59 13.22 -8.22
CA LEU A 23 -5.22 12.08 -7.38
C LEU A 23 -6.13 11.98 -6.14
N SER A 24 -6.41 13.11 -5.47
CA SER A 24 -7.31 13.12 -4.29
C SER A 24 -8.69 12.54 -4.62
N LYS A 25 -9.27 12.91 -5.77
CA LYS A 25 -10.53 12.35 -6.26
C LYS A 25 -10.42 10.86 -6.59
N HIS A 26 -9.34 10.46 -7.26
CA HIS A 26 -9.11 9.06 -7.64
C HIS A 26 -8.98 8.13 -6.42
N LEU A 27 -8.35 8.61 -5.36
CA LEU A 27 -8.23 7.89 -4.09
C LEU A 27 -9.56 7.83 -3.29
N GLY A 28 -10.59 8.56 -3.72
CA GLY A 28 -11.89 8.65 -3.03
C GLY A 28 -11.89 9.60 -1.84
N GLY A 29 -10.93 10.52 -1.76
CA GLY A 29 -10.79 11.48 -0.66
C GLY A 29 -11.44 12.83 -0.92
N SER A 30 -11.28 13.76 0.03
CA SER A 30 -11.66 15.16 -0.15
C SER A 30 -10.74 15.86 -1.17
N ARG A 31 -11.21 16.93 -1.82
CA ARG A 31 -10.48 17.62 -2.90
C ARG A 31 -9.05 18.04 -2.55
N GLY A 32 -8.80 18.38 -1.28
CA GLY A 32 -7.50 18.85 -0.80
C GLY A 32 -6.64 17.78 -0.15
N LEU A 33 -7.06 16.51 -0.12
CA LEU A 33 -6.41 15.46 0.65
C LEU A 33 -4.90 15.37 0.38
N VAL A 34 -4.50 15.22 -0.88
CA VAL A 34 -3.08 15.09 -1.26
C VAL A 34 -2.33 16.41 -1.03
N THR A 35 -2.99 17.55 -1.27
CA THR A 35 -2.42 18.86 -0.98
C THR A 35 -2.10 19.01 0.51
N GLN A 36 -2.97 18.53 1.41
CA GLN A 36 -2.72 18.56 2.85
C GLN A 36 -1.51 17.71 3.24
N TRP A 37 -1.27 16.59 2.57
CA TRP A 37 -0.05 15.81 2.81
C TRP A 37 1.21 16.59 2.44
N ARG A 38 1.14 17.38 1.36
CA ARG A 38 2.27 18.17 0.86
C ARG A 38 2.52 19.43 1.68
N THR A 39 1.49 20.21 1.99
CA THR A 39 1.64 21.56 2.55
C THR A 39 1.45 21.60 4.07
N GLU A 40 0.59 20.76 4.61
CA GLU A 40 0.28 20.75 6.06
C GLU A 40 1.08 19.67 6.81
N GLY A 41 1.91 18.89 6.11
CA GLY A 41 2.70 17.80 6.70
C GLY A 41 1.85 16.67 7.27
N LYS A 42 0.58 16.55 6.87
CA LYS A 42 -0.28 15.44 7.27
C LYS A 42 0.23 14.15 6.67
N VAL A 43 0.31 13.10 7.48
CA VAL A 43 0.71 11.77 6.98
C VAL A 43 -0.55 10.94 6.69
N PRO A 44 -0.69 10.34 5.49
CA PRO A 44 -1.85 9.51 5.15
C PRO A 44 -2.01 8.31 6.08
N ASP A 45 -3.26 7.92 6.34
CA ASP A 45 -3.58 6.66 6.98
C ASP A 45 -3.26 5.45 6.08
N ASP A 46 -3.40 4.26 6.65
CA ASP A 46 -3.06 3.01 5.97
C ASP A 46 -3.94 2.74 4.75
N TYR A 47 -5.20 3.21 4.75
CA TYR A 47 -6.10 3.05 3.61
C TYR A 47 -5.52 3.73 2.36
N TYR A 48 -5.11 4.99 2.47
CA TYR A 48 -4.51 5.71 1.34
C TYR A 48 -3.15 5.13 0.94
N CYS A 49 -2.35 4.67 1.90
CA CYS A 49 -1.08 3.99 1.62
C CYS A 49 -1.29 2.72 0.79
N ILE A 50 -2.32 1.93 1.11
CA ILE A 50 -2.67 0.72 0.36
C ILE A 50 -3.12 1.07 -1.06
N ARG A 51 -3.97 2.08 -1.21
CA ARG A 51 -4.43 2.54 -2.53
C ARG A 51 -3.27 3.00 -3.41
N ILE A 52 -2.30 3.73 -2.85
CA ILE A 52 -1.08 4.14 -3.57
C ILE A 52 -0.24 2.93 -3.97
N GLY A 53 -0.01 1.98 -3.06
CA GLY A 53 0.71 0.73 -3.36
C GLY A 53 0.06 -0.06 -4.50
N GLN A 54 -1.27 -0.17 -4.50
CA GLN A 54 -2.05 -0.82 -5.56
C GLN A 54 -1.90 -0.11 -6.92
N ILE A 55 -1.99 1.23 -6.96
CA ILE A 55 -1.77 2.01 -8.17
C ILE A 55 -0.37 1.71 -8.72
N LEU A 56 0.65 1.75 -7.86
CA LEU A 56 2.04 1.54 -8.23
C LEU A 56 2.39 0.09 -8.57
N GLY A 57 1.59 -0.89 -8.12
CA GLY A 57 1.88 -2.31 -8.28
C GLY A 57 3.07 -2.76 -7.45
N ILE A 58 3.23 -2.17 -6.26
CA ILE A 58 4.25 -2.52 -5.26
C ILE A 58 3.58 -3.02 -3.99
N ASP A 59 4.34 -3.68 -3.11
CA ASP A 59 3.84 -4.06 -1.78
C ASP A 59 3.30 -2.82 -1.02
N PRO A 60 2.00 -2.76 -0.67
CA PRO A 60 1.42 -1.70 0.15
C PRO A 60 2.20 -1.40 1.44
N LEU A 61 2.84 -2.42 2.01
CA LEU A 61 3.57 -2.29 3.25
C LEU A 61 4.80 -1.39 3.10
N ILE A 62 5.33 -1.20 1.89
CA ILE A 62 6.38 -0.23 1.60
C ILE A 62 5.89 1.20 1.86
N VAL A 63 4.68 1.52 1.39
CA VAL A 63 4.07 2.85 1.55
C VAL A 63 3.64 3.08 2.99
N ILE A 64 3.05 2.05 3.64
CA ILE A 64 2.69 2.10 5.07
C ILE A 64 3.94 2.33 5.94
N SER A 65 5.06 1.68 5.61
CA SER A 65 6.31 1.86 6.34
C SER A 65 6.84 3.30 6.19
N ALA A 66 6.72 3.89 5.00
CA ALA A 66 7.07 5.29 4.78
C ALA A 66 6.20 6.24 5.62
N ALA A 67 4.89 5.97 5.71
CA ALA A 67 3.98 6.76 6.54
C ALA A 67 4.32 6.66 8.03
N ASN A 68 4.60 5.46 8.53
CA ASN A 68 4.98 5.29 9.93
C ASN A 68 6.35 5.88 10.25
N PHE A 69 7.32 5.77 9.34
CA PHE A 69 8.60 6.48 9.44
C PHE A 69 8.43 8.00 9.59
N GLN A 70 7.51 8.60 8.83
CA GLN A 70 7.22 10.03 8.92
C GLN A 70 6.52 10.45 10.22
N ARG A 71 5.54 9.65 10.68
CA ARG A 71 4.79 9.92 11.93
C ARG A 71 5.65 9.78 13.18
N GLU A 72 6.61 8.86 13.14
CA GLU A 72 7.39 8.49 14.30
C GLU A 72 8.31 9.65 14.74
N LYS A 73 8.48 9.79 16.06
CA LYS A 73 9.33 10.84 16.66
C LYS A 73 10.64 10.25 17.19
N SER A 74 10.62 9.01 17.67
CA SER A 74 11.79 8.33 18.18
C SER A 74 12.74 7.94 17.04
N THR A 75 14.00 8.35 17.14
CA THR A 75 15.05 7.99 16.19
C THR A 75 15.23 6.47 16.08
N GLU A 76 15.14 5.75 17.20
CA GLU A 76 15.24 4.29 17.24
C GLU A 76 14.11 3.63 16.43
N ARG A 77 12.87 4.10 16.65
CA ARG A 77 11.70 3.56 15.93
C ARG A 77 11.67 3.99 14.47
N LYS A 78 12.21 5.16 14.11
CA LYS A 78 12.46 5.53 12.71
C LYS A 78 13.42 4.55 12.04
N ALA A 79 14.52 4.19 12.71
CA ALA A 79 15.47 3.22 12.18
C ALA A 79 14.81 1.84 12.02
N PHE A 80 13.90 1.44 12.90
CA PHE A 80 13.09 0.24 12.70
C PHE A 80 12.32 0.28 11.37
N TRP A 81 11.56 1.34 11.09
CA TRP A 81 10.78 1.45 9.85
C TRP A 81 11.65 1.50 8.59
N GLU A 82 12.79 2.18 8.67
CA GLU A 82 13.75 2.22 7.57
C GLU A 82 14.33 0.82 7.30
N ASN A 83 14.83 0.13 8.33
CA ASN A 83 15.38 -1.22 8.21
C ASN A 83 14.33 -2.25 7.78
N PHE A 84 13.11 -2.14 8.30
CA PHE A 84 11.97 -2.97 7.91
C PHE A 84 11.66 -2.84 6.42
N ASN A 85 11.93 -1.66 5.83
CA ASN A 85 11.70 -1.43 4.41
C ASN A 85 12.89 -1.79 3.51
N SER A 86 14.13 -1.77 4.02
CA SER A 86 15.36 -2.00 3.24
C SER A 86 15.43 -3.33 2.48
N GLY A 87 14.64 -4.34 2.89
CA GLY A 87 14.53 -5.63 2.19
C GLY A 87 13.33 -5.77 1.25
N ARG A 88 12.43 -4.79 1.20
CA ARG A 88 11.22 -4.83 0.37
C ARG A 88 11.43 -4.09 -0.93
N THR A 89 12.09 -4.75 -1.88
CA THR A 89 12.20 -4.28 -3.26
C THR A 89 11.45 -5.26 -4.15
N GLY A 90 10.12 -5.12 -4.23
CA GLY A 90 9.29 -6.06 -4.95
C GLY A 90 8.04 -5.41 -5.53
N LYS A 91 7.97 -5.34 -6.87
CA LYS A 91 6.68 -5.34 -7.56
C LYS A 91 6.00 -6.66 -7.17
N ILE A 92 4.94 -6.64 -6.37
CA ILE A 92 4.12 -7.85 -6.22
C ILE A 92 3.31 -7.95 -7.50
N LEU A 93 3.80 -8.77 -8.43
CA LEU A 93 3.08 -9.13 -9.65
C LEU A 93 1.88 -9.97 -9.24
N GLY A 94 0.71 -9.36 -9.08
CA GLY A 94 -0.52 -10.13 -8.87
C GLY A 94 -1.64 -9.40 -8.15
N THR A 95 -2.33 -8.51 -8.87
CA THR A 95 -3.80 -8.48 -8.86
C THR A 95 -4.27 -8.02 -10.25
N ALA A 96 -4.17 -8.91 -11.23
CA ALA A 96 -4.93 -8.82 -12.47
C ALA A 96 -6.36 -9.31 -12.22
N LEU A 97 -7.17 -8.52 -11.53
CA LEU A 97 -8.63 -8.62 -11.46
C LEU A 97 -9.06 -7.17 -11.26
N ILE A 98 -9.57 -6.44 -12.26
CA ILE A 98 -10.93 -6.56 -12.79
C ILE A 98 -10.95 -5.98 -14.22
N ALA A 99 -11.22 -6.83 -15.22
CA ALA A 99 -11.91 -6.48 -16.47
C ALA A 99 -12.06 -7.75 -17.31
N GLY A 100 -13.24 -8.39 -17.25
CA GLY A 100 -13.50 -9.61 -18.01
C GLY A 100 -14.80 -10.28 -17.63
N MET A 101 -15.89 -9.52 -17.65
CA MET A 101 -17.24 -10.08 -17.67
C MET A 101 -17.41 -10.87 -18.98
N LEU A 102 -17.95 -12.09 -18.87
CA LEU A 102 -18.35 -13.04 -19.92
C LEU A 102 -17.25 -13.96 -20.50
N ALA A 103 -16.78 -14.91 -19.70
CA ALA A 103 -16.44 -16.24 -20.20
C ALA A 103 -16.82 -17.29 -19.13
N THR A 104 -17.63 -18.25 -19.53
CA THR A 104 -18.20 -19.34 -18.71
C THR A 104 -17.15 -20.12 -17.92
N PRO A 105 -17.36 -20.46 -16.63
CA PRO A 105 -16.46 -21.38 -15.94
C PRO A 105 -16.74 -22.82 -16.41
N SER A 106 -15.84 -23.37 -17.21
CA SER A 106 -15.74 -24.82 -17.41
C SER A 106 -14.99 -25.44 -16.22
N PRO A 107 -15.50 -26.50 -15.58
CA PRO A 107 -15.06 -26.92 -14.26
C PRO A 107 -13.94 -27.96 -14.33
N GLU A 108 -12.85 -27.72 -15.05
CA GLU A 108 -11.71 -28.64 -15.05
C GLU A 108 -10.38 -27.88 -15.09
N GLY A 109 -9.68 -27.82 -13.95
CA GLY A 109 -8.21 -27.88 -13.98
C GLY A 109 -7.35 -26.82 -13.28
N VAL A 110 -7.88 -25.80 -12.60
CA VAL A 110 -6.97 -24.90 -11.84
C VAL A 110 -6.66 -25.49 -10.47
N LYS A 111 -5.60 -26.31 -10.41
CA LYS A 111 -4.90 -26.62 -9.15
C LYS A 111 -4.16 -25.37 -8.70
N ALA A 112 -4.78 -24.59 -7.83
CA ALA A 112 -4.11 -23.51 -7.12
C ALA A 112 -3.38 -24.09 -5.90
N GLU A 113 -2.11 -24.43 -6.07
CA GLU A 113 -1.20 -24.65 -4.95
C GLU A 113 -0.60 -23.31 -4.52
N THR A 114 -1.35 -22.59 -3.68
CA THR A 114 -0.85 -21.41 -2.97
C THR A 114 -0.72 -21.77 -1.50
N SER A 115 0.43 -22.34 -1.12
CA SER A 115 0.79 -22.57 0.27
C SER A 115 1.13 -21.25 0.96
N LEU A 116 0.12 -20.58 1.51
CA LEU A 116 0.32 -19.58 2.55
C LEU A 116 0.08 -20.25 3.90
N SER A 117 1.17 -20.72 4.49
CA SER A 117 1.24 -21.19 5.87
C SER A 117 0.78 -20.07 6.81
N TYR A 118 -0.47 -20.14 7.29
CA TYR A 118 -0.91 -19.41 8.48
C TYR A 118 -0.46 -20.17 9.74
N SER A 119 0.86 -20.24 9.94
CA SER A 119 1.43 -20.68 11.21
C SER A 119 1.74 -19.44 12.05
N GLY A 120 0.83 -19.03 12.93
CA GLY A 120 1.19 -17.96 13.87
C GLY A 120 0.15 -17.36 14.81
N LEU A 121 -1.14 -17.72 14.81
CA LEU A 121 -2.14 -17.03 15.66
C LEU A 121 -3.01 -17.92 16.55
N THR A 122 -2.50 -19.06 17.01
CA THR A 122 -3.14 -19.84 18.09
C THR A 122 -2.17 -20.10 19.22
N THR A 123 -1.79 -19.05 19.95
CA THR A 123 -1.42 -19.18 21.38
C THR A 123 -1.63 -17.84 22.10
N ILE A 124 -2.89 -17.49 22.38
CA ILE A 124 -3.18 -16.82 23.66
C ILE A 124 -3.80 -17.90 24.53
N VAL A 125 -3.01 -18.27 25.52
CA VAL A 125 -3.22 -19.34 26.48
C VAL A 125 -4.47 -19.05 27.30
N TYR A 126 -5.37 -20.03 27.33
CA TYR A 126 -6.37 -20.21 28.37
C TYR A 126 -5.61 -20.49 29.68
N ILE A 127 -5.40 -19.48 30.51
CA ILE A 127 -5.04 -19.68 31.91
C ILE A 127 -6.35 -19.72 32.68
N MET A 128 -6.49 -20.80 33.44
CA MET A 128 -7.62 -21.22 34.28
C MET A 128 -8.25 -20.10 35.10
#